data_AF-A0A512TQR2-F1
#
_entry.id   AF-A0A512TQR2-F1
#
_cell.length_a   1.000
_cell.length_b   1.000
_cell.length_c   1.000
_cell.angle_alpha   90.00
_cell.angle_beta   90.00
_cell.angle_gamma   90.00
#
_symmetry.space_group_name_H-M   'P 1'
#
loop_
_entity.id
_entity.type
_entity.pdbx_description
1 polymer ?
#
loop_
_entity_poly.entity_id
_entity_poly.type
_entity_poly.pdbx_seq_one_letter_code
_entity_poly.pdbx_strand_id
1 'polypeptide(L)'
;MVFNIYLFILYDPVYGENLIKRFGALAFAPFLIMLIQYFIYGRNKKIEVEKSDILEFGKSDDTYEKVKILGREFKVNKIRAYYALRLSLLIAITAFINERFILPNGIQEGKWMVYSIFSLTELFGENCRIKSKKRIQGTIIGALIVLVLFMFIKSTPLRGLIVLVAGYLNSYFEDYRDTMVCVTVSTVASVALTNGTLLTAIERILFVSIGILISLIGNKLIFSDFKKGEI
;
A
#
# COMPACT_ATOMS: atom_id res chain seq x y z
N MET A 1 4.94 -6.12 -6.23
CA MET A 1 6.22 -5.83 -5.55
C MET A 1 6.07 -5.22 -4.14
N VAL A 2 4.99 -4.50 -3.84
CA VAL A 2 4.77 -3.85 -2.53
C VAL A 2 4.51 -4.86 -1.38
N PHE A 3 3.95 -6.04 -1.66
CA PHE A 3 3.55 -7.02 -0.63
C PHE A 3 4.73 -7.69 0.11
N ASN A 4 5.90 -7.82 -0.51
CA ASN A 4 7.05 -8.52 0.12
C ASN A 4 7.79 -7.68 1.16
N ILE A 5 7.73 -6.35 1.09
CA ILE A 5 8.37 -5.46 2.08
C ILE A 5 7.58 -5.47 3.41
N TYR A 6 6.29 -5.77 3.36
CA TYR A 6 5.39 -5.74 4.53
C TYR A 6 5.68 -6.88 5.51
N LEU A 7 6.16 -8.02 5.02
CA LEU A 7 6.52 -9.17 5.87
C LEU A 7 7.81 -8.95 6.66
N PHE A 8 8.73 -8.11 6.16
CA PHE A 8 10.03 -7.88 6.81
C PHE A 8 9.97 -6.87 7.96
N ILE A 9 9.01 -5.95 7.95
CA ILE A 9 8.82 -4.96 9.03
C ILE A 9 8.08 -5.56 10.24
N LEU A 10 7.50 -6.76 10.09
CA LEU A 10 6.55 -7.33 11.06
C LEU A 10 7.09 -8.44 11.97
N TYR A 11 8.37 -8.79 11.91
CA TYR A 11 8.89 -9.93 12.65
C TYR A 11 10.09 -9.53 13.53
N ASP A 12 10.06 -9.99 14.79
CA ASP A 12 11.14 -9.84 15.77
C ASP A 12 12.53 -10.15 15.18
N PRO A 13 13.62 -9.52 15.69
CA PRO A 13 14.97 -9.75 15.17
C PRO A 13 15.32 -11.23 15.22
N VAL A 14 15.66 -11.79 14.05
CA VAL A 14 15.99 -13.21 13.91
C VAL A 14 17.50 -13.38 13.84
N TYR A 15 18.03 -14.19 14.75
CA TYR A 15 19.47 -14.48 14.85
C TYR A 15 19.79 -15.89 14.32
N GLY A 16 21.03 -16.10 13.86
CA GLY A 16 21.56 -17.43 13.49
C GLY A 16 21.09 -17.98 12.13
N GLU A 17 20.91 -19.30 12.02
CA GLU A 17 20.58 -19.98 10.74
C GLU A 17 19.27 -19.50 10.09
N ASN A 18 18.30 -19.07 10.88
CA ASN A 18 17.01 -18.58 10.40
C ASN A 18 17.15 -17.26 9.62
N LEU A 19 18.18 -16.46 9.92
CA LEU A 19 18.51 -15.24 9.20
C LEU A 19 19.05 -15.57 7.79
N ILE A 20 19.94 -16.57 7.68
CA ILE A 20 20.47 -17.02 6.38
C ILE A 20 19.36 -17.55 5.48
N LYS A 21 18.43 -18.36 6.02
CA LYS A 21 17.26 -18.86 5.27
C LYS A 21 16.34 -17.72 4.80
N ARG A 22 16.18 -16.67 5.60
CA ARG A 22 15.41 -15.47 5.24
C ARG A 22 16.09 -14.63 4.17
N PHE A 23 17.40 -14.43 4.24
CA PHE A 23 18.17 -13.75 3.20
C PHE A 23 18.17 -14.55 1.89
N GLY A 24 18.27 -15.88 1.97
CA GLY A 24 18.13 -16.77 0.82
C GLY A 24 16.76 -16.63 0.14
N ALA A 25 15.67 -16.65 0.92
CA ALA A 25 14.32 -16.42 0.39
C ALA A 25 14.15 -15.00 -0.19
N LEU A 26 14.76 -13.99 0.44
CA LEU A 26 14.73 -12.59 -0.02
C LEU A 26 15.49 -12.40 -1.34
N ALA A 27 16.55 -13.16 -1.60
CA ALA A 27 17.27 -13.11 -2.88
C ALA A 27 16.57 -13.92 -3.99
N PHE A 28 16.01 -15.08 -3.64
CA PHE A 28 15.40 -15.99 -4.62
C PHE A 28 14.02 -15.53 -5.09
N ALA A 29 13.20 -14.95 -4.19
CA ALA A 29 11.88 -14.45 -4.51
C ALA A 29 11.86 -13.36 -5.60
N PRO A 30 12.68 -12.29 -5.55
CA PRO A 30 12.72 -11.28 -6.59
C PRO A 30 13.25 -11.83 -7.92
N PHE A 31 14.20 -12.77 -7.91
CA PHE A 31 14.68 -13.43 -9.13
C PHE A 31 13.56 -14.24 -9.80
N LEU A 32 12.81 -15.03 -9.03
CA LEU A 32 11.67 -15.81 -9.53
C LEU A 32 10.54 -14.90 -10.03
N ILE A 33 10.23 -13.82 -9.30
CA ILE A 33 9.24 -12.83 -9.70
C ILE A 33 9.67 -12.13 -11.00
N MET A 34 10.96 -11.78 -11.14
CA MET A 34 11.51 -11.15 -12.35
C MET A 34 11.38 -12.09 -13.55
N LEU A 35 11.61 -13.39 -13.37
CA LEU A 35 11.46 -14.41 -14.42
C LEU A 35 10.00 -14.55 -14.86
N ILE A 36 9.07 -14.61 -13.89
CA ILE A 36 7.63 -14.67 -14.17
C ILE A 36 7.15 -13.39 -14.86
N GLN A 37 7.60 -12.22 -14.41
CA GLN A 37 7.25 -10.94 -15.02
C GLN A 37 7.81 -10.80 -16.43
N TYR A 38 9.02 -11.28 -16.68
CA TYR A 38 9.62 -11.32 -18.01
C TYR A 38 8.77 -12.13 -19.00
N PHE A 39 8.22 -13.27 -18.57
CA PHE A 39 7.29 -14.06 -19.38
C PHE A 39 5.91 -13.37 -19.58
N ILE A 40 5.45 -12.56 -18.62
CA ILE A 40 4.17 -11.84 -18.70
C ILE A 40 4.29 -10.49 -19.45
N TYR A 41 5.50 -9.92 -19.54
CA TYR A 41 5.79 -8.56 -20.03
C TYR A 41 5.28 -8.30 -21.47
N GLY A 42 5.04 -9.34 -22.28
CA GLY A 42 4.38 -9.22 -23.59
C GLY A 42 2.98 -8.61 -23.57
N ARG A 43 2.32 -8.48 -22.41
CA ARG A 43 0.98 -7.85 -22.25
C ARG A 43 0.98 -6.40 -21.72
N ASN A 44 2.12 -5.86 -21.25
CA ASN A 44 2.14 -4.67 -20.37
C ASN A 44 2.20 -3.30 -21.07
N LYS A 45 2.00 -3.25 -22.39
CA LYS A 45 2.03 -2.00 -23.19
C LYS A 45 1.03 -0.92 -22.72
N LYS A 46 0.03 -1.28 -21.90
CA LYS A 46 -1.03 -0.38 -21.41
C LYS A 46 -0.64 0.42 -20.15
N ILE A 47 0.23 -0.11 -19.29
CA ILE A 47 0.68 0.54 -18.03
C ILE A 47 1.74 1.61 -18.32
N GLU A 48 2.49 1.44 -19.40
CA GLU A 48 3.53 2.38 -19.83
C GLU A 48 2.92 3.71 -20.33
N VAL A 49 1.71 3.67 -20.91
CA VAL A 49 0.98 4.83 -21.41
C VAL A 49 0.44 5.71 -20.27
N GLU A 50 -0.17 5.12 -19.23
CA GLU A 50 -0.64 5.90 -18.07
C GLU A 50 0.54 6.53 -17.29
N LYS A 51 1.69 5.86 -17.26
CA LYS A 51 2.92 6.37 -16.62
C LYS A 51 3.59 7.45 -17.47
N SER A 52 3.49 7.40 -18.80
CA SER A 52 4.02 8.44 -19.69
C SER A 52 3.22 9.73 -19.60
N ASP A 53 1.89 9.65 -19.49
CA ASP A 53 1.01 10.83 -19.39
C ASP A 53 1.25 11.62 -18.09
N ILE A 54 1.47 10.91 -16.98
CA ILE A 54 1.87 11.50 -15.68
C ILE A 54 3.29 12.10 -15.74
N LEU A 55 4.18 11.54 -16.58
CA LEU A 55 5.54 12.04 -16.78
C LEU A 55 5.59 13.27 -17.71
N GLU A 56 4.69 13.35 -18.69
CA GLU A 56 4.58 14.48 -19.62
C GLU A 56 3.97 15.71 -18.95
N PHE A 57 2.95 15.55 -18.09
CA PHE A 57 2.39 16.68 -17.32
C PHE A 57 3.40 17.31 -16.35
N GLY A 58 4.40 16.54 -15.92
CA GLY A 58 5.50 17.00 -15.07
C GLY A 58 6.68 17.63 -15.81
N LYS A 59 6.64 17.72 -17.15
CA LYS A 59 7.72 18.26 -18.00
C LYS A 59 7.54 19.73 -18.40
N SER A 60 6.44 20.37 -18.00
CA SER A 60 6.29 21.83 -18.12
C SER A 60 7.42 22.52 -17.35
N ASP A 61 8.21 23.35 -18.04
CA ASP A 61 9.41 24.03 -17.50
C ASP A 61 9.09 24.91 -16.27
N ASP A 62 7.83 25.32 -16.10
CA ASP A 62 7.34 26.10 -14.95
C ASP A 62 7.19 25.29 -13.65
N THR A 63 7.29 23.96 -13.70
CA THR A 63 7.13 23.09 -12.50
C THR A 63 8.45 22.79 -11.77
N TYR A 64 9.58 23.25 -12.30
CA TYR A 64 10.91 22.97 -11.76
C TYR A 64 11.52 24.19 -11.06
N GLU A 65 11.95 24.02 -9.82
CA GLU A 65 12.69 25.04 -9.07
C GLU A 65 14.14 24.63 -8.92
N LYS A 66 15.04 25.60 -9.08
CA LYS A 66 16.45 25.41 -8.75
C LYS A 66 16.60 25.66 -7.25
N VAL A 67 16.86 24.59 -6.50
CA VAL A 67 17.15 24.68 -5.07
C VAL A 67 18.64 24.49 -4.86
N LYS A 68 19.26 25.39 -4.11
CA LYS A 68 20.68 25.32 -3.80
C LYS A 68 20.87 24.62 -2.46
N ILE A 69 21.41 23.42 -2.48
CA ILE A 69 21.67 22.61 -1.28
C ILE A 69 23.16 22.32 -1.23
N LEU A 70 23.82 22.64 -0.10
CA LEU A 70 25.25 22.44 0.11
C LEU A 70 26.12 22.97 -1.06
N GLY A 71 25.80 24.16 -1.56
CA GLY A 71 26.57 24.82 -2.63
C GLY A 71 26.38 24.24 -4.04
N ARG A 72 25.56 23.19 -4.22
CA ARG A 72 25.21 22.62 -5.53
C ARG A 72 23.76 22.96 -5.89
N GLU A 73 23.54 23.25 -7.17
CA GLU A 73 22.21 23.59 -7.70
C GLU A 73 21.51 22.32 -8.20
N PHE A 74 20.34 22.03 -7.65
CA PHE A 74 19.52 20.89 -8.04
C PHE A 74 18.20 21.40 -8.64
N LYS A 75 17.83 20.88 -9.82
CA LYS A 75 16.49 21.09 -10.39
C LYS A 75 15.52 20.11 -9.74
N VAL A 76 14.60 20.62 -8.92
CA VAL A 76 13.61 19.81 -8.21
C VAL A 76 12.22 20.15 -8.75
N ASN A 77 11.45 19.12 -9.09
CA ASN A 77 10.05 19.31 -9.48
C ASN A 77 9.21 19.62 -8.22
N LYS A 78 8.62 20.81 -8.15
CA LYS A 78 7.85 21.28 -6.99
C LYS A 78 6.75 20.31 -6.62
N ILE A 79 5.97 19.86 -7.60
CA ILE A 79 4.82 18.97 -7.40
C ILE A 79 5.26 17.66 -6.73
N ARG A 80 6.36 17.07 -7.20
CA ARG A 80 6.92 15.85 -6.60
C ARG A 80 7.48 16.08 -5.20
N ALA A 81 8.11 17.22 -4.95
CA ALA A 81 8.63 17.57 -3.64
C ALA A 81 7.51 17.79 -2.61
N TYR A 82 6.48 18.57 -2.94
CA TYR A 82 5.30 18.77 -2.08
C TYR A 82 4.55 17.46 -1.81
N TYR A 83 4.40 16.62 -2.84
CA TYR A 83 3.84 15.28 -2.68
C TYR A 83 4.65 14.42 -1.69
N ALA A 84 5.98 14.38 -1.85
CA ALA A 84 6.84 13.59 -0.97
C ALA A 84 6.82 14.09 0.48
N LEU A 85 6.84 15.42 0.69
CA LEU A 85 6.73 16.04 2.01
C LEU A 85 5.37 15.78 2.67
N ARG A 86 4.28 15.85 1.90
CA ARG A 86 2.95 15.48 2.39
C ARG A 86 2.92 14.02 2.83
N LEU A 87 3.39 13.13 1.97
CA LEU A 87 3.35 11.70 2.22
C LEU A 87 4.17 11.34 3.46
N SER A 88 5.39 11.88 3.59
CA SER A 88 6.26 11.62 4.74
C SER A 88 5.67 12.20 6.03
N LEU A 89 5.08 13.40 6.00
CA LEU A 89 4.44 14.00 7.17
C LEU A 89 3.24 13.18 7.65
N LEU A 90 2.33 12.79 6.74
CA LEU A 90 1.16 11.98 7.09
C LEU A 90 1.55 10.61 7.64
N ILE A 91 2.56 9.97 7.03
CA ILE A 91 3.09 8.68 7.49
C ILE A 91 3.74 8.84 8.87
N ALA A 92 4.58 9.85 9.07
CA ALA A 92 5.28 10.08 10.33
C ALA A 92 4.31 10.31 11.49
N ILE A 93 3.29 11.16 11.30
CA ILE A 93 2.26 11.42 12.32
C ILE A 93 1.49 10.13 12.62
N THR A 94 1.06 9.40 11.59
CA THR A 94 0.26 8.18 11.77
C THR A 94 1.07 7.05 12.41
N ALA A 95 2.34 6.91 12.03
CA ALA A 95 3.26 5.94 12.63
C ALA A 95 3.51 6.27 14.11
N PHE A 96 3.75 7.54 14.43
CA PHE A 96 3.89 7.99 15.81
C PHE A 96 2.64 7.69 16.65
N ILE A 97 1.44 7.98 16.11
CA ILE A 97 0.18 7.64 16.79
C ILE A 97 0.07 6.13 17.01
N ASN A 98 0.38 5.34 15.98
CA ASN A 98 0.32 3.89 16.06
C ASN A 98 1.26 3.32 17.13
N GLU A 99 2.52 3.76 17.16
CA GLU A 99 3.52 3.27 18.11
C GLU A 99 3.26 3.73 19.55
N ARG A 100 2.75 4.95 19.74
CA ARG A 100 2.58 5.54 21.09
C ARG A 100 1.23 5.24 21.73
N PHE A 101 0.18 5.05 20.94
CA PHE A 101 -1.18 4.91 21.47
C PHE A 101 -1.85 3.58 21.10
N ILE A 102 -1.55 2.97 19.95
CA ILE A 102 -2.32 1.79 19.49
C ILE A 102 -1.60 0.49 19.85
N LEU A 103 -0.30 0.41 19.53
CA LEU A 103 0.53 -0.75 19.83
C LEU A 103 0.62 -1.05 21.34
N PRO A 104 0.78 -0.06 22.24
CA PRO A 104 0.83 -0.31 23.68
C PRO A 104 -0.49 -0.79 24.28
N ASN A 105 -1.61 -0.52 23.60
CA ASN A 105 -2.94 -0.98 23.99
C ASN A 105 -3.24 -2.41 23.50
N GLY A 106 -2.23 -3.13 22.99
CA GLY A 106 -2.35 -4.53 22.55
C GLY A 106 -2.86 -4.71 21.11
N ILE A 107 -3.06 -3.63 20.35
CA ILE A 107 -3.57 -3.70 18.99
C ILE A 107 -2.42 -3.71 17.97
N GLN A 108 -2.07 -4.88 17.47
CA GLN A 108 -0.91 -5.09 16.57
C GLN A 108 -1.16 -4.66 15.12
N GLU A 109 -2.42 -4.43 14.74
CA GLU A 109 -2.83 -4.20 13.35
C GLU A 109 -3.02 -2.72 12.96
N GLY A 110 -2.73 -1.77 13.86
CA GLY A 110 -2.87 -0.34 13.57
C GLY A 110 -1.96 0.18 12.43
N LYS A 111 -0.91 -0.58 12.08
CA LYS A 111 -0.08 -0.39 10.87
C LYS A 111 -0.88 -0.31 9.56
N TRP A 112 -2.08 -0.90 9.51
CA TRP A 112 -2.97 -0.83 8.35
C TRP A 112 -3.40 0.58 7.99
N MET A 113 -3.38 1.52 8.94
CA MET A 113 -3.60 2.95 8.65
C MET A 113 -2.46 3.53 7.81
N VAL A 114 -1.21 3.23 8.15
CA VAL A 114 -0.02 3.73 7.44
C VAL A 114 -0.02 3.22 6.01
N TYR A 115 -0.31 1.94 5.81
CA TYR A 115 -0.49 1.33 4.49
C TYR A 115 -1.68 1.93 3.74
N SER A 116 -2.69 2.36 4.50
CA SER A 116 -3.84 3.08 3.96
C SER A 116 -3.46 4.41 3.36
N ILE A 117 -2.74 5.20 4.13
CA ILE A 117 -2.26 6.50 3.71
C ILE A 117 -1.30 6.39 2.53
N PHE A 118 -0.35 5.46 2.60
CA PHE A 118 0.65 5.29 1.56
C PHE A 118 0.03 5.00 0.18
N SER A 119 -0.93 4.08 0.09
CA SER A 119 -1.50 3.71 -1.21
C SER A 119 -2.63 4.63 -1.71
N LEU A 120 -3.14 5.54 -0.88
CA LEU A 120 -4.14 6.54 -1.28
C LEU A 120 -3.53 7.89 -1.63
N THR A 121 -2.35 8.20 -1.09
CA THR A 121 -1.69 9.47 -1.31
C THR A 121 -1.00 9.38 -2.67
N GLU A 122 -1.59 10.02 -3.67
CA GLU A 122 -1.05 10.11 -5.03
C GLU A 122 -0.64 11.54 -5.38
N LEU A 123 0.11 11.67 -6.47
CA LEU A 123 0.56 12.98 -6.98
C LEU A 123 -0.63 13.93 -7.23
N PHE A 124 -1.78 13.38 -7.64
CA PHE A 124 -3.00 14.15 -7.94
C PHE A 124 -4.11 13.84 -6.94
N GLY A 125 -4.66 14.90 -6.34
CA GLY A 125 -5.63 14.79 -5.26
C GLY A 125 -7.03 14.30 -5.68
N GLU A 126 -7.41 14.43 -6.95
CA GLU A 126 -8.71 13.95 -7.44
C GLU A 126 -8.79 12.42 -7.45
N ASN A 127 -7.68 11.79 -7.83
CA ASN A 127 -7.57 10.33 -7.84
C ASN A 127 -7.64 9.76 -6.41
N CYS A 128 -7.17 10.52 -5.41
CA CYS A 128 -7.26 10.13 -3.99
C CYS A 128 -8.71 9.86 -3.55
N ARG A 129 -9.69 10.68 -3.97
CA ARG A 129 -11.11 10.49 -3.59
C ARG A 129 -11.72 9.25 -4.24
N ILE A 130 -11.43 9.03 -5.53
CA ILE A 130 -11.91 7.86 -6.28
C ILE A 130 -11.31 6.58 -5.71
N LYS A 131 -9.98 6.56 -5.50
CA LYS A 131 -9.28 5.42 -4.89
C LYS A 131 -9.74 5.17 -3.46
N SER A 132 -10.01 6.20 -2.66
CA SER A 132 -10.55 6.03 -1.30
C SER A 132 -11.87 5.25 -1.30
N LYS A 133 -12.80 5.58 -2.22
CA LYS A 133 -14.07 4.84 -2.38
C LYS A 133 -13.85 3.39 -2.80
N LYS A 134 -12.97 3.17 -3.80
CA LYS A 134 -12.63 1.83 -4.26
C LYS A 134 -11.95 1.00 -3.16
N ARG A 135 -11.13 1.63 -2.32
CA ARG A 135 -10.44 0.97 -1.21
C ARG A 135 -11.38 0.44 -0.15
N ILE A 136 -12.31 1.27 0.31
CA ILE A 136 -13.26 0.84 1.35
C ILE A 136 -14.18 -0.26 0.80
N GLN A 137 -14.63 -0.14 -0.46
CA GLN A 137 -15.41 -1.18 -1.13
C GLN A 137 -14.64 -2.51 -1.21
N GLY A 138 -13.40 -2.48 -1.71
CA GLY A 138 -12.58 -3.69 -1.81
C GLY A 138 -12.24 -4.29 -0.44
N THR A 139 -12.08 -3.46 0.58
CA THR A 139 -11.83 -3.92 1.96
C THR A 139 -13.05 -4.64 2.55
N ILE A 140 -14.25 -4.07 2.38
CA ILE A 140 -15.50 -4.70 2.85
C ILE A 140 -15.73 -6.04 2.13
N ILE A 141 -15.62 -6.05 0.80
CA ILE A 141 -15.80 -7.26 -0.01
C ILE A 141 -14.77 -8.32 0.36
N GLY A 142 -13.49 -7.95 0.46
CA GLY A 142 -12.42 -8.88 0.84
C GLY A 142 -12.57 -9.45 2.25
N ALA A 143 -12.98 -8.63 3.22
CA ALA A 143 -13.26 -9.08 4.57
C ALA A 143 -14.42 -10.09 4.62
N LEU A 144 -15.52 -9.82 3.89
CA LEU A 144 -16.65 -10.74 3.77
C LEU A 144 -16.23 -12.08 3.14
N ILE A 145 -15.42 -12.05 2.09
CA ILE A 145 -14.90 -13.27 1.44
C ILE A 145 -14.11 -14.12 2.44
N VAL A 146 -13.21 -13.52 3.23
CA VAL A 146 -12.43 -14.27 4.23
C VAL A 146 -13.33 -14.89 5.30
N LEU A 147 -14.30 -14.12 5.81
CA LEU A 147 -15.25 -14.62 6.80
C LEU A 147 -16.00 -15.85 6.27
N VAL A 148 -16.50 -15.78 5.03
CA VAL A 148 -17.21 -16.90 4.41
C VAL A 148 -16.30 -18.10 4.17
N LEU A 149 -15.12 -17.90 3.58
CA LEU A 149 -14.19 -18.99 3.31
C LEU A 149 -13.74 -19.71 4.59
N PHE A 150 -13.50 -18.98 5.68
CA PHE A 150 -12.99 -19.55 6.93
C PHE A 150 -14.07 -20.28 7.74
N MET A 151 -15.36 -20.08 7.44
CA MET A 151 -16.44 -20.92 7.98
C MET A 151 -16.34 -22.37 7.48
N PHE A 152 -16.02 -22.56 6.19
CA PHE A 152 -15.91 -23.88 5.57
C PHE A 152 -14.51 -24.50 5.71
N ILE A 153 -13.47 -23.66 5.63
CA ILE A 153 -12.08 -24.12 5.61
C ILE A 153 -11.46 -23.95 7.00
N LYS A 154 -11.32 -25.05 7.73
CA LYS A 154 -10.74 -25.08 9.08
C LYS A 154 -9.25 -25.41 9.11
N SER A 155 -8.72 -26.09 8.09
CA SER A 155 -7.33 -26.52 8.07
C SER A 155 -6.36 -25.35 7.81
N THR A 156 -5.37 -25.19 8.68
CA THR A 156 -4.33 -24.15 8.58
C THR A 156 -3.58 -24.13 7.23
N PRO A 157 -3.18 -25.29 6.64
CA PRO A 157 -2.49 -25.28 5.35
C PRO A 157 -3.34 -24.71 4.20
N LEU A 158 -4.64 -25.08 4.13
CA LEU A 158 -5.54 -24.54 3.10
C LEU A 158 -5.78 -23.04 3.29
N ARG A 159 -5.85 -22.55 4.54
CA ARG A 159 -5.95 -21.10 4.81
C ARG A 159 -4.68 -20.37 4.35
N GLY A 160 -3.50 -20.95 4.57
CA GLY A 160 -2.24 -20.44 4.03
C GLY A 160 -2.22 -20.40 2.49
N LEU A 161 -2.79 -21.41 1.84
CA LEU A 161 -2.92 -21.43 0.39
C LEU A 161 -3.79 -20.27 -0.14
N ILE A 162 -4.90 -19.95 0.56
CA ILE A 162 -5.75 -18.79 0.22
C ILE A 162 -4.95 -17.48 0.26
N VAL A 163 -4.10 -17.30 1.27
CA VAL A 163 -3.23 -16.12 1.41
C VAL A 163 -2.32 -15.97 0.20
N LEU A 164 -1.68 -17.06 -0.23
CA LEU A 164 -0.75 -17.08 -1.36
C LEU A 164 -1.47 -16.80 -2.69
N VAL A 165 -2.59 -17.47 -2.94
CA VAL A 165 -3.39 -17.29 -4.16
C VAL A 165 -3.89 -15.86 -4.27
N ALA A 166 -4.48 -15.31 -3.21
CA ALA A 166 -4.97 -13.93 -3.20
C ALA A 166 -3.82 -12.92 -3.37
N GLY A 167 -2.67 -13.15 -2.74
CA GLY A 167 -1.48 -12.30 -2.89
C GLY A 167 -0.93 -12.29 -4.32
N TYR A 168 -0.98 -13.43 -5.01
CA TYR A 168 -0.55 -13.58 -6.40
C TYR A 168 -1.53 -12.89 -7.36
N LEU A 169 -2.83 -13.18 -7.22
CA LEU A 169 -3.88 -12.65 -8.08
C LEU A 169 -3.97 -11.11 -8.06
N ASN A 170 -3.57 -10.48 -6.96
CA ASN A 170 -3.52 -9.03 -6.83
C ASN A 170 -2.80 -8.33 -8.00
N SER A 171 -1.75 -8.92 -8.58
CA SER A 171 -0.99 -8.29 -9.66
C SER A 171 -1.66 -8.37 -11.04
N TYR A 172 -2.78 -9.09 -11.15
CA TYR A 172 -3.48 -9.33 -12.41
C TYR A 172 -4.70 -8.45 -12.62
N PHE A 173 -5.18 -7.77 -11.58
CA PHE A 173 -6.34 -6.89 -11.67
C PHE A 173 -5.95 -5.47 -12.05
N GLU A 174 -6.61 -4.91 -13.07
CA GLU A 174 -6.43 -3.50 -13.47
C GLU A 174 -7.24 -2.56 -12.56
N ASP A 175 -8.42 -2.99 -12.08
CA ASP A 175 -9.21 -2.16 -11.17
C ASP A 175 -8.64 -2.19 -9.74
N TYR A 176 -8.40 -1.01 -9.19
CA TYR A 176 -7.96 -0.81 -7.81
C TYR A 176 -8.92 -1.41 -6.76
N ARG A 177 -10.24 -1.49 -7.04
CA ARG A 177 -11.19 -2.17 -6.15
C ARG A 177 -10.82 -3.65 -6.00
N ASP A 178 -10.64 -4.34 -7.11
CA ASP A 178 -10.42 -5.79 -7.16
C ASP A 178 -9.03 -6.16 -6.65
N THR A 179 -8.05 -5.30 -6.96
CA THR A 179 -6.72 -5.27 -6.31
C THR A 179 -6.87 -5.24 -4.78
N MET A 180 -7.69 -4.32 -4.24
CA MET A 180 -7.90 -4.19 -2.80
C MET A 180 -8.70 -5.34 -2.18
N VAL A 181 -9.58 -6.00 -2.93
CA VAL A 181 -10.20 -7.27 -2.50
C VAL A 181 -9.11 -8.31 -2.26
N CYS A 182 -8.23 -8.53 -3.23
CA CYS A 182 -7.17 -9.53 -3.14
C CYS A 182 -6.16 -9.23 -2.01
N VAL A 183 -5.74 -7.96 -1.90
CA VAL A 183 -4.88 -7.51 -0.79
C VAL A 183 -5.56 -7.75 0.56
N THR A 184 -6.84 -7.42 0.67
CA THR A 184 -7.58 -7.59 1.93
C THR A 184 -7.74 -9.06 2.28
N VAL A 185 -8.10 -9.90 1.31
CA VAL A 185 -8.17 -11.36 1.51
C VAL A 185 -6.83 -11.90 1.99
N SER A 186 -5.73 -11.55 1.32
CA SER A 186 -4.40 -12.05 1.69
C SER A 186 -3.98 -11.57 3.09
N THR A 187 -4.18 -10.29 3.42
CA THR A 187 -3.80 -9.73 4.72
C THR A 187 -4.67 -10.22 5.88
N VAL A 188 -6.00 -10.17 5.73
CA VAL A 188 -6.93 -10.61 6.77
C VAL A 188 -6.80 -12.12 6.99
N ALA A 189 -6.73 -12.92 5.92
CA ALA A 189 -6.54 -14.37 6.05
C ALA A 189 -5.21 -14.70 6.74
N SER A 190 -4.13 -13.96 6.46
CA SER A 190 -2.82 -14.19 7.09
C SER A 190 -2.86 -13.92 8.60
N VAL A 191 -3.45 -12.81 9.02
CA VAL A 191 -3.54 -12.45 10.44
C VAL A 191 -4.58 -13.32 11.17
N ALA A 192 -5.63 -13.74 10.47
CA ALA A 192 -6.65 -14.65 10.99
C ALA A 192 -6.16 -16.09 11.24
N LEU A 193 -4.92 -16.43 10.85
CA LEU A 193 -4.28 -17.70 11.22
C LEU A 193 -3.88 -17.73 12.70
N THR A 194 -3.50 -16.58 13.25
CA THR A 194 -3.03 -16.44 14.63
C THR A 194 -4.05 -15.73 15.51
N ASN A 195 -4.82 -14.80 14.92
CA ASN A 195 -5.84 -14.01 15.60
C ASN A 195 -7.24 -14.41 15.13
N GLY A 196 -8.28 -14.09 15.91
CA GLY A 196 -9.66 -14.44 15.55
C GLY A 196 -10.12 -13.74 14.26
N THR A 197 -10.62 -14.50 13.29
CA THR A 197 -11.04 -14.01 11.96
C THR A 197 -11.98 -12.79 12.01
N LEU A 198 -13.00 -12.83 12.89
CA LEU A 198 -13.99 -11.76 13.00
C LEU A 198 -13.38 -10.46 13.54
N LEU A 199 -12.55 -10.57 14.59
CA LEU A 199 -11.87 -9.42 15.18
C LEU A 199 -10.95 -8.75 14.15
N THR A 200 -10.13 -9.54 13.47
CA THR A 200 -9.20 -9.07 12.42
C THR A 200 -9.93 -8.39 11.27
N ALA A 201 -11.08 -8.91 10.84
CA ALA A 201 -11.90 -8.29 9.79
C ALA A 201 -12.45 -6.91 10.22
N ILE A 202 -12.92 -6.79 11.46
CA ILE A 202 -13.45 -5.53 12.02
C ILE A 202 -12.32 -4.49 12.15
N GLU A 203 -11.19 -4.88 12.75
CA GLU A 203 -10.01 -4.02 12.87
C GLU A 203 -9.55 -3.51 11.50
N ARG A 204 -9.63 -4.35 10.46
CA ARG A 204 -9.23 -3.98 9.11
C ARG A 204 -10.09 -2.88 8.55
N ILE A 205 -11.41 -3.00 8.69
CA ILE A 205 -12.35 -1.98 8.21
C ILE A 205 -12.15 -0.68 8.99
N LEU A 206 -11.96 -0.75 10.31
CA LEU A 206 -11.73 0.43 11.16
C LEU A 206 -10.44 1.18 10.79
N PHE A 207 -9.30 0.50 10.77
CA PHE A 207 -8.02 1.14 10.48
C PHE A 207 -7.91 1.64 9.04
N VAL A 208 -8.49 0.92 8.07
CA VAL A 208 -8.55 1.43 6.69
C VAL A 208 -9.41 2.70 6.61
N SER A 209 -10.53 2.75 7.34
CA SER A 209 -11.40 3.92 7.37
C SER A 209 -10.71 5.14 7.98
N ILE A 210 -9.98 4.95 9.09
CA ILE A 210 -9.17 6.02 9.71
C ILE A 210 -8.08 6.50 8.75
N GLY A 211 -7.37 5.57 8.10
CA GLY A 211 -6.35 5.93 7.11
C GLY A 211 -6.92 6.72 5.92
N ILE A 212 -8.11 6.36 5.43
CA ILE A 212 -8.83 7.12 4.40
C ILE A 212 -9.13 8.54 4.90
N LEU A 213 -9.63 8.69 6.12
CA LEU A 213 -9.97 9.99 6.69
C LEU A 213 -8.75 10.91 6.75
N ILE A 214 -7.62 10.39 7.27
CA ILE A 214 -6.35 11.12 7.36
C ILE A 214 -5.85 11.50 5.94
N SER A 215 -5.92 10.58 4.98
CA SER A 215 -5.53 10.86 3.59
C SER A 215 -6.35 11.96 2.95
N LEU A 216 -7.67 11.98 3.16
CA LEU A 216 -8.57 12.99 2.61
C LEU A 216 -8.33 14.36 3.26
N ILE A 217 -8.07 14.41 4.57
CA ILE A 217 -7.69 15.64 5.28
C ILE A 217 -6.36 16.17 4.74
N GLY A 218 -5.33 15.31 4.65
CA GLY A 218 -4.04 15.68 4.08
C GLY A 218 -4.14 16.15 2.63
N ASN A 219 -5.10 15.61 1.87
CA ASN A 219 -5.38 16.06 0.50
C ASN A 219 -5.92 17.47 0.44
N LYS A 220 -6.84 17.81 1.35
CA LYS A 220 -7.47 19.12 1.40
C LYS A 220 -6.51 20.20 1.92
N LEU A 221 -5.67 19.87 2.90
CA LEU A 221 -4.80 20.85 3.56
C LEU A 221 -3.57 21.25 2.73
N ILE A 222 -2.99 20.32 1.95
CA ILE A 222 -1.66 20.54 1.33
C ILE A 222 -1.76 20.86 -0.18
N PHE A 223 -2.88 20.55 -0.84
CA PHE A 223 -3.10 20.79 -2.27
C PHE A 223 -4.21 21.81 -2.57
N SER A 224 -4.58 22.66 -1.59
CA SER A 224 -5.52 23.77 -1.80
C SER A 224 -5.17 24.60 -3.04
N ASP A 225 -3.88 24.82 -3.30
CA ASP A 225 -3.45 25.88 -4.22
C ASP A 225 -3.22 25.39 -5.66
N PHE A 226 -3.01 24.09 -5.89
CA PHE A 226 -2.93 23.52 -7.26
C PHE A 226 -4.30 23.23 -7.87
N LYS A 227 -5.37 23.43 -7.09
CA LYS A 227 -6.77 23.23 -7.54
C LYS A 227 -7.27 24.36 -8.46
N LYS A 228 -6.43 25.36 -8.74
CA LYS A 228 -6.73 26.55 -9.54
C LYS A 228 -5.88 26.67 -10.81
N GLY A 229 -5.43 25.54 -11.37
CA GLY A 229 -4.92 25.47 -12.74
C GLY A 229 -5.96 24.82 -13.63
N GLU A 230 -6.73 25.66 -14.32
CA GLU A 230 -7.54 25.44 -15.52
C GLU A 230 -7.63 24.00 -16.07
N ILE A 231 -8.85 23.46 -16.05
CA ILE A 231 -9.35 22.56 -17.10
C ILE A 231 -9.69 23.45 -18.29
#